data_AF-A0A813TE88-F1
#
_entry.id   AF-A0A813TE88-F1
#
_cell.length_a   1.000
_cell.length_b   1.000
_cell.length_c   1.000
_cell.angle_alpha   90.00
_cell.angle_beta   90.00
_cell.angle_gamma   90.00
#
_symmetry.space_group_name_H-M   'P 1'
#
loop_
_entity.id
_entity.type
_entity.pdbx_description
1 polymer ?
#
loop_
_entity_poly.entity_id
_entity_poly.type
_entity_poly.pdbx_seq_one_letter_code
_entity_poly.pdbx_strand_id
1 'polypeptide(L)'
;MASSFDYDLYIKRCIFAWVSVGLVWKNITLFLILMIFRLKSKQLNRIEEEQIFERQTGKTNRTLSTITQSANHVIKHRDSTFRKRILKVLEYETHYMVYFLILFFVFTEALQGTTTRQIVYGSIFVIARYVHNGGLLFHYRYARMIGILFSILVIAAITLDLAIIRTNDVIQKNTLNSITTF
;
A
#
# COMPACT_ATOMS: atom_id res chain seq x y z
N MET A 1 29.29 19.69 20.76
CA MET A 1 29.25 18.23 20.52
C MET A 1 27.83 17.64 20.49
N ALA A 2 26.75 18.44 20.48
CA ALA A 2 25.37 17.95 20.33
C ALA A 2 24.85 17.90 18.87
N SER A 3 25.56 18.45 17.89
CA SER A 3 25.00 18.67 16.54
C SER A 3 24.99 17.43 15.62
N SER A 4 25.81 16.41 15.86
CA SER A 4 25.86 15.21 15.00
C SER A 4 24.83 14.14 15.38
N PHE A 5 24.60 13.94 16.68
CA PHE A 5 23.63 12.96 17.19
C PHE A 5 22.18 13.35 16.85
N ASP A 6 21.84 14.63 17.00
CA ASP A 6 20.52 15.16 16.66
C ASP A 6 20.23 15.08 15.15
N TYR A 7 21.27 15.23 14.33
CA TYR A 7 21.18 15.17 12.87
C TYR A 7 20.92 13.75 12.34
N ASP A 8 21.59 12.74 12.88
CA ASP A 8 21.36 11.34 12.51
C ASP A 8 19.97 10.86 12.90
N LEU A 9 19.48 11.25 14.09
CA LEU A 9 18.13 10.94 14.54
C LEU A 9 17.07 11.60 13.64
N TYR A 10 17.30 12.85 13.24
CA TYR A 10 16.42 13.56 12.32
C TYR A 10 16.31 12.84 10.97
N ILE A 11 17.43 12.44 10.37
CA ILE A 11 17.44 11.72 9.09
C ILE A 11 16.64 10.42 9.16
N LYS A 12 16.83 9.61 10.22
CA LYS A 12 16.08 8.35 10.41
C LYS A 12 14.57 8.57 10.44
N ARG A 13 14.12 9.59 11.17
CA ARG A 13 12.70 9.97 11.25
C ARG A 13 12.17 10.46 9.91
N CYS A 14 12.96 11.22 9.15
CA CYS A 14 12.60 11.64 7.79
C CYS A 14 12.46 10.45 6.84
N ILE A 15 13.36 9.47 6.92
CA ILE A 15 13.27 8.24 6.11
C ILE A 15 12.00 7.47 6.47
N PHE A 16 11.75 7.25 7.76
CA PHE A 16 10.54 6.58 8.24
C PHE A 16 9.26 7.30 7.78
N ALA A 17 9.23 8.62 7.91
CA ALA A 17 8.10 9.44 7.47
C ALA A 17 7.89 9.35 5.95
N TRP A 18 8.95 9.43 5.15
CA TRP A 18 8.87 9.31 3.69
C TRP A 18 8.30 7.95 3.26
N VAL A 19 8.80 6.86 3.85
CA VAL A 19 8.31 5.49 3.58
C VAL A 19 6.84 5.36 3.99
N SER A 20 6.47 5.88 5.17
CA SER A 20 5.11 5.85 5.69
C SER A 20 4.15 6.61 4.78
N VAL A 21 4.50 7.83 4.39
CA VAL A 21 3.72 8.65 3.45
C VAL A 21 3.59 7.92 2.11
N GLY A 22 4.68 7.36 1.57
CA GLY A 22 4.65 6.62 0.30
C GLY A 22 3.67 5.44 0.31
N LEU A 23 3.60 4.70 1.43
CA LEU A 23 2.68 3.57 1.60
C LEU A 23 1.23 3.97 1.88
N VAL A 24 1.01 5.04 2.64
CA VAL A 24 -0.33 5.55 2.94
C VAL A 24 -0.93 6.24 1.71
N TRP A 25 -0.13 6.97 0.93
CA TRP A 25 -0.57 7.75 -0.22
C TRP A 25 -1.27 6.91 -1.30
N LYS A 26 -0.76 5.71 -1.59
CA LYS A 26 -1.43 4.79 -2.52
C LYS A 26 -2.79 4.32 -2.00
N ASN A 27 -2.94 4.10 -0.70
CA ASN A 27 -4.21 3.67 -0.12
C ASN A 27 -5.24 4.82 -0.16
N ILE A 28 -4.81 6.06 0.10
CA ILE A 28 -5.63 7.27 -0.08
C ILE A 28 -6.08 7.38 -1.54
N THR A 29 -5.16 7.22 -2.50
CA THR A 29 -5.48 7.28 -3.93
C THR A 29 -6.53 6.23 -4.32
N LEU A 30 -6.38 4.98 -3.84
CA LEU A 30 -7.36 3.92 -4.10
C LEU A 30 -8.73 4.21 -3.46
N PHE A 31 -8.75 4.81 -2.28
CA PHE A 31 -9.98 5.24 -1.63
C PHE A 31 -10.68 6.37 -2.40
N LEU A 32 -9.93 7.36 -2.89
CA LEU A 32 -10.47 8.44 -3.73
C LEU A 32 -11.07 7.88 -5.03
N ILE A 33 -10.40 6.92 -5.68
CA ILE A 33 -10.92 6.23 -6.85
C ILE A 33 -12.26 5.54 -6.52
N LEU A 34 -12.34 4.79 -5.40
CA LEU A 34 -13.58 4.17 -4.95
C LEU A 34 -14.70 5.18 -4.71
N MET A 35 -14.38 6.35 -4.12
CA MET A 35 -15.35 7.42 -3.88
C MET A 35 -15.91 7.98 -5.19
N ILE A 36 -15.05 8.21 -6.18
CA ILE A 36 -15.46 8.66 -7.52
C ILE A 36 -16.41 7.64 -8.17
N PHE A 37 -16.08 6.34 -8.12
CA PHE A 37 -16.97 5.29 -8.65
C PHE A 37 -18.32 5.24 -7.93
N ARG A 38 -18.34 5.46 -6.61
CA ARG A 38 -19.59 5.50 -5.83
C ARG A 38 -20.49 6.67 -6.26
N LEU A 39 -19.91 7.85 -6.48
CA LEU A 39 -20.64 9.03 -6.96
C LEU A 39 -21.17 8.81 -8.38
N LYS A 40 -20.35 8.28 -9.28
CA LYS A 40 -20.73 7.97 -10.66
C LYS A 40 -21.86 6.93 -10.72
N SER A 41 -21.78 5.87 -9.91
CA SER A 41 -22.84 4.86 -9.83
C SER A 41 -24.16 5.43 -9.31
N LYS A 42 -24.13 6.41 -8.38
CA LYS A 42 -25.34 7.06 -7.87
C LYS A 42 -26.00 7.94 -8.94
N GLN A 43 -25.21 8.61 -9.77
CA GLN A 43 -25.72 9.37 -10.91
C GLN A 43 -26.34 8.45 -11.96
N LEU A 44 -25.68 7.31 -12.27
CA LEU A 44 -26.19 6.35 -13.24
C LEU A 44 -27.55 5.76 -12.84
N ASN A 45 -27.73 5.43 -11.55
CA ASN A 45 -29.01 4.93 -11.04
C ASN A 45 -30.13 5.97 -11.13
N ARG A 46 -29.85 7.27 -10.91
CA ARG A 46 -30.86 8.33 -11.07
C ARG A 46 -31.32 8.47 -12.53
N ILE A 47 -30.38 8.38 -13.47
CA ILE A 47 -30.70 8.41 -14.91
C ILE A 47 -31.53 7.19 -15.31
N GLU A 48 -31.24 6.00 -14.76
CA GLU A 48 -32.05 4.81 -14.98
C GLU A 48 -33.48 4.98 -14.44
N GLU A 49 -33.65 5.55 -13.23
CA GLU A 49 -34.96 5.83 -12.64
C GLU A 49 -35.77 6.86 -13.46
N GLU A 50 -35.14 7.93 -13.94
CA GLU A 50 -35.75 8.92 -14.83
C GLU A 50 -36.19 8.30 -16.17
N GLN A 51 -35.35 7.45 -16.78
CA GLN A 51 -35.69 6.75 -18.03
C GLN A 51 -36.83 5.73 -17.86
N ILE A 52 -36.93 5.07 -16.70
CA ILE A 52 -38.04 4.15 -16.40
C ILE A 52 -39.35 4.95 -16.25
N PHE A 53 -39.30 6.12 -15.63
CA PHE A 53 -40.44 7.02 -15.49
C PHE A 53 -40.94 7.59 -16.84
N GLU A 54 -40.03 7.95 -17.75
CA GLU A 54 -40.39 8.39 -19.11
C GLU A 54 -41.05 7.27 -19.96
N ARG A 55 -40.65 6.00 -19.75
CA ARG A 55 -41.30 4.85 -20.39
C ARG A 55 -42.72 4.61 -19.87
N GLN A 56 -42.97 4.88 -18.59
CA GLN A 56 -44.31 4.76 -17.99
C GLN A 56 -45.26 5.88 -18.45
N THR A 57 -44.73 7.04 -18.84
CA THR A 57 -45.51 8.20 -19.32
C THR A 57 -45.74 8.22 -20.84
N GLY A 58 -45.33 7.16 -21.57
CA GLY A 58 -45.75 6.91 -22.95
C GLY A 58 -44.98 7.66 -24.05
N LYS A 59 -43.94 8.43 -23.71
CA LYS A 59 -43.10 9.16 -24.67
C LYS A 59 -41.75 8.48 -24.86
N THR A 60 -41.64 7.32 -25.52
CA THR A 60 -40.29 6.82 -25.88
C THR A 60 -40.23 5.86 -27.07
N ASN A 61 -39.33 6.18 -28.01
CA ASN A 61 -38.87 5.29 -29.09
C ASN A 61 -38.15 4.05 -28.52
N ARG A 62 -38.80 2.89 -28.66
CA ARG A 62 -38.40 1.61 -28.02
C ARG A 62 -36.97 1.15 -28.35
N THR A 63 -36.44 1.49 -29.53
CA THR A 63 -35.16 0.97 -30.04
C THR A 63 -33.92 1.61 -29.40
N LEU A 64 -33.95 2.90 -29.08
CA LEU A 64 -32.82 3.58 -28.43
C LEU A 64 -32.71 3.16 -26.96
N SER A 65 -33.85 2.96 -26.32
CA SER A 65 -33.98 2.65 -24.89
C SER A 65 -33.37 1.28 -24.49
N THR A 66 -33.45 0.27 -25.38
CA THR A 66 -32.87 -1.06 -25.17
C THR A 66 -31.36 -1.09 -25.39
N ILE A 67 -30.85 -0.34 -26.38
CA ILE A 67 -29.40 -0.20 -26.63
C ILE A 67 -28.73 0.54 -25.47
N THR A 68 -29.33 1.62 -24.97
CA THR A 68 -28.82 2.38 -23.81
C THR A 68 -28.82 1.54 -22.54
N GLN A 69 -29.86 0.71 -22.30
CA GLN A 69 -29.90 -0.19 -21.15
C GLN A 69 -28.83 -1.30 -21.20
N SER A 70 -28.60 -1.90 -22.37
CA SER A 70 -27.56 -2.93 -22.53
C SER A 70 -26.16 -2.35 -22.30
N ALA A 71 -25.88 -1.17 -22.86
CA ALA A 71 -24.62 -0.46 -22.64
C ALA A 71 -24.41 -0.09 -21.15
N ASN A 72 -25.46 0.41 -20.48
CA ASN A 72 -25.41 0.74 -19.06
C ASN A 72 -25.18 -0.50 -18.18
N HIS A 73 -25.80 -1.64 -18.52
CA HIS A 73 -25.61 -2.90 -17.81
C HIS A 73 -24.15 -3.40 -17.91
N VAL A 74 -23.54 -3.34 -19.10
CA VAL A 74 -22.13 -3.73 -19.30
C VAL A 74 -21.19 -2.80 -18.52
N ILE A 75 -21.45 -1.48 -18.51
CA ILE A 75 -20.67 -0.50 -17.75
C ILE A 75 -20.80 -0.76 -16.24
N LYS A 76 -22.02 -0.98 -15.74
CA LYS A 76 -22.31 -1.26 -14.33
C LYS A 76 -21.64 -2.55 -13.87
N HIS A 77 -21.64 -3.60 -14.69
CA HIS A 77 -20.95 -4.86 -14.39
C HIS A 77 -19.43 -4.67 -14.32
N ARG A 78 -18.83 -3.93 -15.27
CA ARG A 78 -17.38 -3.65 -15.29
C ARG A 78 -16.95 -2.83 -14.07
N ASP A 79 -17.71 -1.79 -13.72
CA ASP A 79 -17.46 -0.94 -12.56
C ASP A 79 -17.60 -1.71 -11.25
N SER A 80 -18.60 -2.60 -11.14
CA SER A 80 -18.78 -3.46 -9.96
C SER A 80 -17.60 -4.43 -9.75
N THR A 81 -17.08 -5.01 -10.84
CA THR A 81 -15.94 -5.92 -10.79
C THR A 81 -14.66 -5.18 -10.42
N PHE A 82 -14.44 -3.98 -10.98
CA PHE A 82 -13.28 -3.15 -10.64
C PHE A 82 -13.33 -2.66 -9.18
N ARG A 83 -14.50 -2.26 -8.68
CA ARG A 83 -14.71 -1.86 -7.29
C ARG A 83 -14.39 -2.99 -6.31
N LYS A 84 -14.85 -4.21 -6.59
CA LYS A 84 -14.50 -5.41 -5.79
C LYS A 84 -12.99 -5.65 -5.78
N ARG A 85 -12.30 -5.42 -6.90
CA ARG A 85 -10.84 -5.54 -6.97
C ARG A 85 -10.14 -4.51 -6.08
N ILE A 86 -10.55 -3.24 -6.12
CA ILE A 86 -9.93 -2.21 -5.27
C ILE A 86 -10.15 -2.52 -3.78
N LEU A 87 -11.35 -2.94 -3.39
CA LEU A 87 -11.63 -3.34 -2.00
C LEU A 87 -10.71 -4.48 -1.54
N LYS A 88 -10.55 -5.51 -2.39
CA LYS A 88 -9.62 -6.62 -2.10
C LYS A 88 -8.18 -6.11 -1.96
N VAL A 89 -7.72 -5.22 -2.83
CA VAL A 89 -6.38 -4.60 -2.72
C VAL A 89 -6.22 -3.86 -1.39
N LEU A 90 -7.20 -3.05 -0.99
CA LEU A 90 -7.14 -2.28 0.26
C LEU A 90 -7.10 -3.18 1.50
N GLU A 91 -7.89 -4.26 1.51
CA GLU A 91 -7.91 -5.24 2.60
C GLU A 91 -6.54 -5.90 2.78
N TYR A 92 -5.96 -6.43 1.69
CA TYR A 92 -4.62 -7.01 1.73
C TYR A 92 -3.56 -5.99 2.16
N GLU A 93 -3.58 -4.79 1.57
CA GLU A 93 -2.55 -3.78 1.83
C GLU A 93 -2.55 -3.26 3.26
N THR A 94 -3.71 -3.12 3.90
CA THR A 94 -3.78 -2.58 5.26
C THR A 94 -3.01 -3.46 6.23
N HIS A 95 -3.15 -4.78 6.14
CA HIS A 95 -2.42 -5.70 6.99
C HIS A 95 -0.91 -5.65 6.74
N TYR A 96 -0.46 -5.85 5.49
CA TYR A 96 0.98 -5.86 5.18
C TYR A 96 1.67 -4.53 5.46
N MET A 97 0.99 -3.41 5.22
CA MET A 97 1.51 -2.08 5.51
C MET A 97 1.74 -1.90 7.01
N VAL A 98 0.76 -2.22 7.85
CA VAL A 98 0.89 -2.05 9.31
C VAL A 98 2.03 -2.91 9.86
N TYR A 99 2.12 -4.18 9.46
CA TYR A 99 3.23 -5.05 9.88
C TYR A 99 4.59 -4.50 9.46
N PHE A 100 4.71 -4.05 8.21
CA PHE A 100 5.95 -3.48 7.72
C PHE A 100 6.31 -2.18 8.44
N LEU A 101 5.36 -1.28 8.70
CA LEU A 101 5.63 -0.02 9.40
C LEU A 101 6.17 -0.25 10.81
N ILE A 102 5.61 -1.21 11.55
CA ILE A 102 6.11 -1.58 12.88
C ILE A 102 7.53 -2.14 12.77
N LEU A 103 7.75 -3.11 11.88
CA LEU A 103 9.08 -3.72 11.68
C LEU A 103 10.12 -2.69 11.25
N PHE A 104 9.76 -1.83 10.30
CA PHE A 104 10.63 -0.80 9.75
C PHE A 104 10.93 0.29 10.78
N PHE A 105 9.97 0.66 11.63
CA PHE A 105 10.19 1.55 12.76
C PHE A 105 11.25 0.99 13.72
N VAL A 106 11.09 -0.27 14.16
CA VAL A 106 12.06 -0.95 15.01
C VAL A 106 13.43 -1.02 14.34
N PHE A 107 13.47 -1.34 13.05
CA PHE A 107 14.71 -1.35 12.26
C PHE A 107 15.39 0.01 12.20
N THR A 108 14.63 1.09 11.96
CA THR A 108 15.18 2.44 11.89
C THR A 108 15.77 2.91 13.22
N GLU A 109 15.14 2.54 14.34
CA GLU A 109 15.60 2.88 15.68
C GLU A 109 16.79 2.02 16.12
N ALA A 110 16.80 0.72 15.80
CA ALA A 110 17.82 -0.23 16.24
C ALA A 110 19.16 -0.08 15.51
N LEU A 111 19.16 0.34 14.24
CA LEU A 111 20.42 0.51 13.49
C LEU A 111 21.07 1.85 13.81
N GLN A 112 22.20 1.83 14.50
CA GLN A 112 23.14 2.96 14.51
C GLN A 112 24.02 2.88 13.26
N GLY A 113 24.04 3.95 12.45
CA GLY A 113 25.13 4.18 11.49
C GLY A 113 24.98 3.76 10.02
N THR A 114 23.84 3.24 9.52
CA THR A 114 23.67 3.09 8.06
C THR A 114 22.30 3.54 7.53
N THR A 115 22.13 4.86 7.42
CA THR A 115 20.96 5.51 6.79
C THR A 115 20.72 5.02 5.36
N THR A 116 21.78 4.68 4.62
CA THR A 116 21.68 4.12 3.26
C THR A 116 20.86 2.83 3.19
N ARG A 117 21.06 1.89 4.13
CA ARG A 117 20.32 0.62 4.13
C ARG A 117 18.83 0.86 4.39
N GLN A 118 18.52 1.76 5.31
CA GLN A 118 17.14 2.16 5.62
C GLN A 118 16.45 2.77 4.40
N ILE A 119 17.14 3.67 3.67
CA ILE A 119 16.62 4.25 2.42
C ILE A 119 16.38 3.16 1.36
N VAL A 120 17.35 2.26 1.16
CA VAL A 120 17.26 1.20 0.14
C VAL A 120 16.11 0.24 0.44
N TYR A 121 16.03 -0.29 1.67
CA TYR A 121 14.96 -1.20 2.07
C TYR A 121 13.59 -0.53 2.01
N GLY A 122 13.49 0.71 2.52
CA GLY A 122 12.26 1.50 2.44
C GLY A 122 11.80 1.74 1.00
N SER A 123 12.72 2.15 0.11
CA SER A 123 12.42 2.45 -1.29
C SER A 123 12.02 1.20 -2.08
N ILE A 124 12.78 0.12 -1.94
CA ILE A 124 12.48 -1.17 -2.61
C ILE A 124 11.11 -1.66 -2.15
N PHE A 125 10.82 -1.60 -0.84
CA PHE A 125 9.53 -2.05 -0.32
C PHE A 125 8.38 -1.21 -0.86
N VAL A 126 8.49 0.12 -0.83
CA VAL A 126 7.48 1.03 -1.40
C VAL A 126 7.22 0.66 -2.86
N ILE A 127 8.25 0.64 -3.70
CA ILE A 127 8.12 0.33 -5.13
C ILE A 127 7.50 -1.06 -5.34
N ALA A 128 7.94 -2.07 -4.58
CA ALA A 128 7.42 -3.43 -4.66
C ALA A 128 5.91 -3.49 -4.36
N ARG A 129 5.42 -2.72 -3.37
CA ARG A 129 3.98 -2.61 -3.08
C ARG A 129 3.21 -1.91 -4.19
N TYR A 130 3.77 -0.86 -4.80
CA TYR A 130 3.13 -0.20 -5.96
C TYR A 130 3.01 -1.16 -7.15
N VAL A 131 4.07 -1.90 -7.47
CA VAL A 131 4.08 -2.90 -8.54
C VAL A 131 3.08 -4.04 -8.24
N HIS A 132 3.04 -4.52 -7.01
CA HIS A 132 2.08 -5.54 -6.58
C HIS A 132 0.62 -5.09 -6.76
N ASN A 133 0.31 -3.87 -6.28
CA ASN A 133 -1.01 -3.29 -6.37
C ASN A 133 -1.44 -3.02 -7.81
N GLY A 134 -0.56 -2.45 -8.63
CA GLY A 134 -0.80 -2.30 -10.06
C GLY A 134 -1.09 -3.66 -10.71
N GLY A 135 -0.31 -4.68 -10.38
CA GLY A 135 -0.53 -6.05 -10.86
C GLY A 135 -1.90 -6.63 -10.48
N LEU A 136 -2.40 -6.36 -9.28
CA LEU A 136 -3.74 -6.76 -8.83
C LEU A 136 -4.87 -5.99 -9.54
N LEU A 137 -4.68 -4.71 -9.81
CA LEU A 137 -5.70 -3.87 -10.46
C LEU A 137 -5.82 -4.17 -11.96
N PHE A 138 -4.70 -4.43 -12.63
CA PHE A 138 -4.62 -4.64 -14.09
C PHE A 138 -4.49 -6.11 -14.52
N HIS A 139 -4.58 -7.07 -13.59
CA HIS A 139 -4.44 -8.52 -13.84
C HIS A 139 -3.08 -8.95 -14.39
N TYR A 140 -2.02 -8.20 -14.12
CA TYR A 140 -0.66 -8.62 -14.48
C TYR A 140 -0.09 -9.58 -13.45
N ARG A 141 -0.16 -10.89 -13.76
CA ARG A 141 0.28 -11.98 -12.87
C ARG A 141 1.74 -11.85 -12.45
N TYR A 142 2.64 -11.54 -13.39
CA TYR A 142 4.08 -11.44 -13.12
C TYR A 142 4.41 -10.24 -12.22
N ALA A 143 3.85 -9.06 -12.50
CA ALA A 143 4.01 -7.88 -11.64
C ALA A 143 3.56 -8.16 -10.21
N ARG A 144 2.42 -8.85 -10.05
CA ARG A 144 1.93 -9.25 -8.72
C ARG A 144 2.91 -10.15 -7.97
N MET A 145 3.47 -11.16 -8.63
CA MET A 145 4.42 -12.11 -8.05
C MET A 145 5.75 -11.43 -7.70
N ILE A 146 6.29 -10.64 -8.62
CA ILE A 146 7.54 -9.89 -8.43
C ILE A 146 7.42 -8.92 -7.25
N GLY A 147 6.32 -8.17 -7.16
CA GLY A 147 6.09 -7.25 -6.04
C GLY A 147 5.99 -7.95 -4.68
N ILE A 148 5.36 -9.14 -4.60
CA ILE A 148 5.36 -9.94 -3.36
C ILE A 148 6.77 -10.42 -3.03
N LEU A 149 7.49 -10.98 -4.02
CA LEU A 149 8.83 -11.53 -3.81
C LEU A 149 9.78 -10.47 -3.25
N PHE A 150 9.82 -9.28 -3.85
CA PHE A 150 10.65 -8.18 -3.35
C PHE A 150 10.22 -7.71 -1.95
N SER A 151 8.90 -7.67 -1.66
CA SER A 151 8.41 -7.33 -0.32
C SER A 151 8.93 -8.31 0.73
N ILE A 152 8.87 -9.61 0.44
CA ILE A 152 9.35 -10.67 1.34
C ILE A 152 10.87 -10.60 1.52
N LEU A 153 11.62 -10.38 0.44
CA LEU A 153 13.08 -10.26 0.50
C LEU A 153 13.50 -9.09 1.41
N VAL A 154 12.82 -7.95 1.32
CA VAL A 154 13.10 -6.81 2.21
C VAL A 154 12.77 -7.14 3.66
N ILE A 155 11.62 -7.75 3.94
CA ILE A 155 11.24 -8.16 5.30
C ILE A 155 12.26 -9.14 5.88
N ALA A 156 12.69 -10.13 5.10
CA ALA A 156 13.69 -11.10 5.50
C ALA A 156 15.05 -10.44 5.78
N ALA A 157 15.48 -9.52 4.90
CA ALA A 157 16.73 -8.77 5.08
C ALA A 157 16.72 -7.90 6.35
N ILE A 158 15.63 -7.16 6.59
CA ILE A 158 15.46 -6.37 7.81
C ILE A 158 15.50 -7.25 9.06
N THR A 159 14.81 -8.39 9.02
CA THR A 159 14.75 -9.32 10.16
C THR A 159 16.13 -9.92 10.45
N LEU A 160 16.89 -10.27 9.41
CA LEU A 160 18.25 -10.77 9.53
C LEU A 160 19.20 -9.72 10.12
N ASP A 161 19.15 -8.48 9.62
CA ASP A 161 19.97 -7.39 10.14
C ASP A 161 19.65 -7.12 11.63
N LEU A 162 18.36 -7.14 12.02
CA LEU A 162 17.96 -7.01 13.43
C LEU A 162 18.50 -8.16 14.30
N ALA A 163 18.48 -9.40 13.81
CA ALA A 163 19.01 -10.55 14.53
C ALA A 163 20.53 -10.46 14.72
N ILE A 164 21.26 -10.00 13.70
CA ILE A 164 22.71 -9.80 13.75
C ILE A 164 23.07 -8.73 14.79
N ILE A 165 22.37 -7.60 14.79
CA ILE A 165 22.59 -6.51 15.75
C ILE A 165 22.37 -6.98 17.18
N ARG A 166 21.24 -7.65 17.44
CA ARG A 166 20.94 -8.17 18.78
C ARG A 166 22.00 -9.16 19.27
N THR A 167 22.54 -9.98 18.37
CA THR A 167 23.60 -10.94 18.70
C THR A 167 24.89 -10.21 19.07
N ASN A 168 25.27 -9.17 18.32
CA ASN A 168 26.47 -8.38 18.59
C ASN A 168 26.39 -7.61 19.91
N ASP A 169 25.23 -7.04 20.24
CA ASP A 169 25.01 -6.33 21.51
C ASP A 169 25.16 -7.26 22.72
N VAL A 170 24.67 -8.50 22.61
CA VAL A 170 24.80 -9.52 23.67
C VAL A 170 26.26 -9.94 23.84
N ILE A 171 26.99 -10.16 22.74
CA ILE A 171 28.41 -10.53 22.77
C ILE A 171 29.22 -9.41 23.44
N GLN A 172 29.03 -8.15 23.04
CA GLN A 172 29.75 -7.02 23.64
C GLN A 172 29.51 -6.89 25.13
N LYS A 173 28.26 -7.02 25.59
CA LYS A 173 27.93 -6.94 27.03
C LYS A 173 28.60 -8.05 27.84
N ASN A 174 28.61 -9.28 27.32
CA ASN A 174 29.25 -10.41 28.00
C ASN A 174 30.77 -10.26 28.09
N THR A 175 31.41 -9.78 27.00
CA THR A 175 32.85 -9.49 27.02
C THR A 175 33.20 -8.38 28.01
N LEU A 176 32.41 -7.30 28.06
CA LEU A 176 32.66 -6.20 29.00
C LEU A 176 32.56 -6.65 30.47
N ASN A 177 31.53 -7.44 30.79
CA ASN A 177 31.34 -7.98 32.14
C ASN A 177 32.48 -8.93 32.55
N SER A 178 32.99 -9.74 31.61
CA SER A 178 34.11 -10.64 31.91
C SER A 178 35.42 -9.88 32.21
N ILE A 179 35.57 -8.65 31.72
CA ILE A 179 36.75 -7.80 31.98
C ILE A 179 36.62 -7.08 33.33
N THR A 180 35.41 -6.70 33.75
CA THR A 180 35.17 -5.96 35.00
C THR A 180 35.04 -6.82 36.26
N THR A 181 34.91 -8.14 36.12
CA THR A 181 34.90 -9.09 37.25
C THR A 181 36.28 -9.63 37.67
N PHE A 182 37.36 -9.10 37.09
CA PHE A 182 38.74 -9.29 37.57
C PHE A 182 39.16 -8.10 38.42
#